data_AF-A0A7C3NTQ9-F1
#
_entry.id   AF-A0A7C3NTQ9-F1
#
_cell.length_a   1.000
_cell.length_b   1.000
_cell.length_c   1.000
_cell.angle_alpha   90.00
_cell.angle_beta   90.00
_cell.angle_gamma   90.00
#
_symmetry.space_group_name_H-M   'P 1'
#
loop_
_entity.id
_entity.type
_entity.pdbx_description
1 polymer ?
#
loop_
_entity_poly.entity_id
_entity_poly.type
_entity_poly.pdbx_seq_one_letter_code
_entity_poly.pdbx_strand_id
1 'polypeptide(L)'
;MAILRDCAFAPLARSIGPMLKEEAFHLFTGQSGLARVLKAGKIPLDIIQKYLNKWLSTGQDLLGKDCSGSANRFYRWGFKSRFDEEVAKAPPRDLDRLNEEARSLYYKECSDIIDMLNHHAVEGKRNLRAPDPKFNRRIGAFAGKPYSVDGQVLSAANYEQHLTLVLPQPQDLERLSAVTRDPDWVVGAQEAAR
;
A
#
# COMPACT_ATOMS: atom_id res chain seq x y z
N MET A 1 -7.23 -0.45 -9.90
CA MET A 1 -7.60 -0.73 -11.30
C MET A 1 -8.97 -1.40 -11.44
N ALA A 2 -9.38 -2.30 -10.54
CA ALA A 2 -10.66 -3.04 -10.64
C ALA A 2 -11.92 -2.17 -10.75
N ILE A 3 -11.87 -0.96 -10.19
CA ILE A 3 -12.98 0.01 -10.14
C ILE A 3 -13.52 0.48 -11.52
N LEU A 4 -12.80 0.23 -12.61
CA LEU A 4 -13.27 0.58 -13.97
C LEU A 4 -13.87 -0.61 -14.72
N ARG A 5 -13.85 -1.82 -14.13
CA ARG A 5 -14.33 -3.05 -14.77
C ARG A 5 -15.83 -2.99 -15.06
N ASP A 6 -16.60 -2.42 -14.14
CA ASP A 6 -18.07 -2.29 -14.25
C ASP A 6 -18.49 -0.94 -14.85
N CYS A 7 -17.64 -0.35 -15.69
CA CYS A 7 -17.93 0.91 -16.35
C CYS A 7 -19.08 0.74 -17.38
N ALA A 8 -20.05 1.65 -17.36
CA ALA A 8 -21.14 1.73 -18.33
C ALA A 8 -20.64 2.01 -19.77
N PHE A 9 -19.45 2.60 -19.91
CA PHE A 9 -18.80 2.74 -21.21
C PHE A 9 -18.10 1.43 -21.60
N ALA A 10 -18.83 0.59 -22.32
CA ALA A 10 -18.42 -0.78 -22.64
C ALA A 10 -17.02 -0.95 -23.26
N PRO A 11 -16.52 -0.06 -24.15
CA PRO A 11 -15.15 -0.16 -24.65
C PRO A 11 -14.09 -0.07 -23.56
N LEU A 12 -14.28 0.82 -22.57
CA LEU A 12 -13.37 0.94 -21.43
C LEU A 12 -13.49 -0.28 -20.51
N ALA A 13 -14.70 -0.69 -20.12
CA ALA A 13 -14.90 -1.87 -19.28
C ALA A 13 -14.21 -3.12 -19.84
N ARG A 14 -14.31 -3.34 -21.15
CA ARG A 14 -13.67 -4.48 -21.84
C ARG A 14 -12.15 -4.43 -21.85
N SER A 15 -11.53 -3.25 -21.82
CA SER A 15 -10.06 -3.14 -21.78
C SER A 15 -9.49 -3.42 -20.39
N ILE A 16 -10.29 -3.28 -19.32
CA ILE A 16 -9.84 -3.51 -17.94
C ILE A 16 -9.53 -4.98 -17.67
N GLY A 17 -10.31 -5.92 -18.22
CA GLY A 17 -10.12 -7.35 -17.97
C GLY A 17 -8.71 -7.86 -18.31
N PRO A 18 -8.21 -7.66 -19.54
CA PRO A 18 -6.82 -7.98 -19.90
C PRO A 18 -5.79 -7.23 -19.05
N MET A 19 -5.99 -5.93 -18.81
CA MET A 19 -5.08 -5.12 -17.98
C MET A 19 -4.98 -5.65 -16.54
N LEU A 20 -6.08 -6.12 -15.94
CA LEU A 20 -6.06 -6.73 -14.60
C LEU A 20 -5.27 -8.05 -14.56
N LYS A 21 -5.26 -8.82 -15.65
CA LYS A 21 -4.43 -10.04 -15.74
C LYS A 21 -2.94 -9.69 -15.77
N GLU A 22 -2.57 -8.62 -16.46
CA GLU A 22 -1.20 -8.10 -16.47
C GLU A 22 -0.82 -7.49 -15.11
N GLU A 23 -1.72 -6.72 -14.49
CA GLU A 23 -1.50 -6.14 -13.16
C GLU A 23 -1.27 -7.21 -12.09
N ALA A 24 -1.95 -8.35 -12.17
CA ALA A 24 -1.73 -9.47 -11.26
C ALA A 24 -0.26 -9.97 -11.31
N PHE A 25 0.39 -9.91 -12.47
CA PHE A 25 1.81 -10.24 -12.59
C PHE A 25 2.70 -9.18 -11.90
N HIS A 26 2.37 -7.90 -12.01
CA HIS A 26 3.10 -6.83 -11.30
C HIS A 26 2.97 -6.94 -9.78
N LEU A 27 1.77 -7.23 -9.27
CA LEU A 27 1.53 -7.48 -7.85
C LEU A 27 2.28 -8.72 -7.36
N PHE A 28 2.20 -9.82 -8.11
CA PHE A 28 2.89 -11.06 -7.79
C PHE A 28 4.41 -10.90 -7.75
N THR A 29 4.99 -10.22 -8.75
CA THR A 29 6.44 -9.99 -8.81
C THR A 29 6.94 -9.13 -7.64
N GLY A 30 6.18 -8.09 -7.26
CA GLY A 30 6.47 -7.29 -6.06
C GLY A 30 6.39 -8.10 -4.77
N GLN A 31 5.29 -8.83 -4.56
CA GLN A 31 5.07 -9.65 -3.37
C GLN A 31 6.11 -10.77 -3.25
N SER A 32 6.33 -11.55 -4.31
CA SER A 32 7.32 -12.64 -4.35
C SER A 32 8.74 -12.10 -4.13
N GLY A 33 9.07 -10.96 -4.75
CA GLY A 33 10.37 -10.30 -4.55
C GLY A 33 10.61 -9.95 -3.09
N LEU A 34 9.63 -9.35 -2.41
CA LEU A 34 9.76 -9.00 -0.99
C LEU A 34 9.84 -10.24 -0.09
N ALA A 35 9.04 -11.29 -0.36
CA ALA A 35 9.14 -12.56 0.37
C ALA A 35 10.55 -13.18 0.28
N ARG A 36 11.17 -13.13 -0.91
CA ARG A 36 12.52 -13.63 -1.16
C ARG A 36 13.59 -12.82 -0.42
N VAL A 37 13.42 -11.50 -0.34
CA VAL A 37 14.28 -10.61 0.45
C VAL A 37 14.17 -10.93 1.95
N LEU A 38 12.95 -11.15 2.45
CA LEU A 38 12.72 -11.49 3.86
C LEU A 38 13.32 -12.85 4.21
N LYS A 39 13.17 -13.85 3.34
CA LYS A 39 13.76 -15.18 3.49
C LYS A 39 15.29 -15.15 3.49
N ALA A 40 15.91 -14.28 2.66
CA ALA A 40 17.37 -14.09 2.67
C ALA A 40 17.86 -13.48 3.99
N GLY A 41 17.05 -12.62 4.61
CA GLY A 41 17.31 -12.06 5.94
C GLY A 41 18.51 -11.10 6.02
N LYS A 42 19.13 -10.75 4.89
CA LYS A 42 20.29 -9.84 4.78
C LYS A 42 19.91 -8.37 4.92
N ILE A 43 18.75 -7.98 4.39
CA ILE A 43 18.26 -6.60 4.51
C ILE A 43 17.69 -6.39 5.92
N PRO A 44 18.15 -5.37 6.66
CA PRO A 44 17.60 -5.04 7.96
C PRO A 44 16.10 -4.69 7.89
N LEU A 45 15.29 -5.28 8.79
CA LEU A 45 13.83 -5.07 8.79
C LEU A 45 13.42 -3.63 9.10
N ASP A 46 14.26 -2.87 9.82
CA ASP A 46 14.05 -1.44 10.06
C ASP A 46 13.99 -0.67 8.74
N ILE A 47 14.85 -1.01 7.79
CA ILE A 47 14.87 -0.37 6.47
C ILE A 47 13.60 -0.76 5.70
N ILE A 48 13.24 -2.04 5.68
CA ILE A 48 12.03 -2.51 4.99
C ILE A 48 10.78 -1.79 5.54
N GLN A 49 10.66 -1.69 6.87
CA GLN A 49 9.56 -0.98 7.52
C GLN A 49 9.50 0.51 7.11
N LYS A 50 10.65 1.20 7.04
CA LYS A 50 10.70 2.59 6.57
C LYS A 50 10.18 2.75 5.14
N TYR A 51 10.53 1.82 4.24
CA TYR A 51 10.03 1.83 2.87
C TYR A 51 8.54 1.50 2.78
N LEU A 52 8.03 0.57 3.60
CA LEU A 52 6.59 0.33 3.72
C LEU A 52 5.87 1.60 4.18
N ASN A 53 6.38 2.28 5.22
CA ASN A 53 5.81 3.54 5.72
C ASN A 53 5.72 4.61 4.62
N LYS A 54 6.80 4.77 3.84
CA LYS A 54 6.87 5.73 2.74
C LYS A 54 5.89 5.39 1.61
N TRP A 55 5.92 4.16 1.10
CA TRP A 55 5.16 3.82 -0.10
C TRP A 55 3.68 3.60 0.18
N LEU A 56 3.31 3.03 1.32
CA LEU A 56 1.90 2.85 1.67
C LEU A 56 1.23 4.18 1.94
N SER A 57 1.85 5.11 2.69
CA SER A 57 1.28 6.46 2.87
C SER A 57 1.10 7.20 1.55
N THR A 58 2.05 7.08 0.62
CA THR A 58 1.94 7.64 -0.73
C THR A 58 0.79 6.98 -1.52
N GLY A 59 0.62 5.66 -1.42
CA GLY A 59 -0.49 4.93 -2.04
C GLY A 59 -1.86 5.40 -1.54
N GLN A 60 -1.99 5.69 -0.24
CA GLN A 60 -3.23 6.20 0.35
C GLN A 60 -3.66 7.55 -0.25
N ASP A 61 -2.71 8.40 -0.64
CA ASP A 61 -2.99 9.71 -1.24
C ASP A 61 -3.46 9.60 -2.70
N LEU A 62 -3.04 8.57 -3.45
CA LEU A 62 -3.46 8.34 -4.84
C LEU A 62 -4.98 8.10 -4.97
N LEU A 63 -5.63 7.68 -3.88
CA LEU A 63 -7.07 7.47 -3.83
C LEU A 63 -7.87 8.78 -3.72
N GLY A 64 -7.21 9.92 -3.51
CA GLY A 64 -7.82 11.25 -3.53
C GLY A 64 -8.42 11.69 -2.19
N LYS A 65 -9.28 12.73 -2.21
CA LYS A 65 -9.92 13.26 -0.99
C LYS A 65 -10.96 12.29 -0.45
N ASP A 66 -11.11 12.24 0.88
CA ASP A 66 -12.02 11.32 1.57
C ASP A 66 -13.48 11.57 1.17
N CYS A 67 -13.93 12.84 1.20
CA CYS A 67 -15.20 13.25 0.62
C CYS A 67 -14.98 13.88 -0.77
N SER A 68 -15.67 13.37 -1.80
CA SER A 68 -15.48 13.77 -3.19
C SER A 68 -16.78 13.77 -3.99
N GLY A 69 -17.31 14.97 -4.24
CA GLY A 69 -18.45 15.14 -5.14
C GLY A 69 -18.16 14.75 -6.60
N SER A 70 -16.89 14.73 -7.02
CA SER A 70 -16.53 14.16 -8.33
C SER A 70 -16.65 12.64 -8.32
N ALA A 71 -16.12 11.94 -7.32
CA ALA A 71 -16.26 10.49 -7.20
C ALA A 71 -17.75 10.07 -7.19
N ASN A 72 -18.58 10.80 -6.45
CA ASN A 72 -20.04 10.63 -6.46
C ASN A 72 -20.62 10.72 -7.88
N ARG A 73 -20.32 11.80 -8.63
CA ARG A 73 -20.81 11.96 -10.01
C ARG A 73 -20.33 10.84 -10.93
N PHE A 74 -19.04 10.47 -10.87
CA PHE A 74 -18.49 9.39 -11.69
C PHE A 74 -19.17 8.03 -11.40
N TYR A 75 -19.53 7.78 -10.14
CA TYR A 75 -20.32 6.60 -9.78
C TYR A 75 -21.74 6.67 -10.35
N ARG A 76 -22.44 7.79 -10.15
CA ARG A 76 -23.81 7.98 -10.66
C ARG A 76 -23.92 7.93 -12.19
N TRP A 77 -22.88 8.38 -12.89
CA TRP A 77 -22.79 8.29 -14.35
C TRP A 77 -22.37 6.89 -14.84
N GLY A 78 -22.06 5.97 -13.93
CA GLY A 78 -21.60 4.61 -14.27
C GLY A 78 -20.19 4.57 -14.82
N PHE A 79 -19.37 5.61 -14.68
CA PHE A 79 -18.00 5.62 -15.19
C PHE A 79 -17.00 4.94 -14.24
N LYS A 80 -17.28 4.93 -12.93
CA LYS A 80 -16.40 4.41 -11.89
C LYS A 80 -17.25 3.67 -10.84
N SER A 81 -17.01 2.39 -10.61
CA SER A 81 -17.76 1.62 -9.60
C SER A 81 -17.12 1.70 -8.20
N ARG A 82 -17.55 0.87 -7.25
CA ARG A 82 -16.74 0.57 -6.06
C ARG A 82 -15.65 -0.45 -6.38
N PHE A 83 -14.70 -0.59 -5.45
CA PHE A 83 -13.66 -1.60 -5.57
C PHE A 83 -14.24 -3.02 -5.45
N ASP A 84 -15.23 -3.20 -4.59
CA ASP A 84 -15.89 -4.47 -4.26
C ASP A 84 -17.27 -4.62 -4.92
N GLU A 85 -17.56 -3.87 -6.00
CA GLU A 85 -18.90 -3.80 -6.60
C GLU A 85 -19.47 -5.19 -6.97
N GLU A 86 -18.63 -6.10 -7.47
CA GLU A 86 -19.05 -7.46 -7.85
C GLU A 86 -19.54 -8.31 -6.66
N VAL A 87 -19.00 -8.07 -5.46
CA VAL A 87 -19.28 -8.87 -4.25
C VAL A 87 -20.19 -8.14 -3.26
N ALA A 88 -20.35 -6.83 -3.43
CA ALA A 88 -21.13 -5.98 -2.54
C ALA A 88 -22.64 -6.31 -2.66
N LYS A 89 -23.25 -6.69 -1.53
CA LYS A 89 -24.68 -7.04 -1.46
C LYS A 89 -25.61 -5.85 -1.25
N ALA A 90 -25.04 -4.69 -0.94
CA ALA A 90 -25.75 -3.47 -0.63
C ALA A 90 -25.18 -2.30 -1.41
N PRO A 91 -25.97 -1.25 -1.69
CA PRO A 91 -25.47 -0.02 -2.30
C PRO A 91 -24.44 0.67 -1.38
N PRO A 92 -23.63 1.59 -1.92
CA PRO A 92 -22.71 2.40 -1.12
C PRO A 92 -23.46 3.13 0.00
N ARG A 93 -22.86 3.21 1.19
CA ARG A 93 -23.49 3.90 2.33
C ARG A 93 -23.52 5.41 2.10
N ASP A 94 -22.44 5.94 1.54
CA ASP A 94 -22.27 7.35 1.26
C ASP A 94 -21.49 7.52 -0.06
N LEU A 95 -22.18 8.05 -1.07
CA LEU A 95 -21.60 8.28 -2.39
C LEU A 95 -20.50 9.34 -2.40
N ASP A 96 -20.48 10.25 -1.41
CA ASP A 96 -19.41 11.22 -1.29
C ASP A 96 -18.14 10.59 -0.70
N ARG A 97 -18.23 9.45 -0.01
CA ARG A 97 -17.10 8.80 0.68
C ARG A 97 -16.56 7.55 -0.01
N LEU A 98 -16.89 7.35 -1.28
CA LEU A 98 -16.40 6.21 -2.08
C LEU A 98 -14.87 6.07 -2.11
N ASN A 99 -14.13 7.19 -2.11
CA ASN A 99 -12.68 7.16 -2.08
C ASN A 99 -12.13 6.69 -0.72
N GLU A 100 -12.82 7.00 0.37
CA GLU A 100 -12.47 6.51 1.70
C GLU A 100 -12.78 5.03 1.86
N GLU A 101 -13.93 4.56 1.35
CA GLU A 101 -14.24 3.12 1.33
C GLU A 101 -13.17 2.35 0.57
N ALA A 102 -12.77 2.83 -0.62
CA ALA A 102 -11.68 2.25 -1.40
C ALA A 102 -10.34 2.28 -0.63
N ARG A 103 -10.10 3.32 0.17
CA ARG A 103 -8.91 3.45 1.03
C ARG A 103 -8.87 2.40 2.13
N SER A 104 -10.00 2.14 2.78
CA SER A 104 -10.11 1.11 3.80
C SER A 104 -9.88 -0.28 3.23
N LEU A 105 -10.40 -0.57 2.03
CA LEU A 105 -10.16 -1.84 1.34
C LEU A 105 -8.69 -2.00 0.94
N TYR A 106 -8.08 -0.97 0.35
CA TYR A 106 -6.64 -0.97 0.03
C TYR A 106 -5.77 -1.19 1.27
N TYR A 107 -6.08 -0.51 2.39
CA TYR A 107 -5.37 -0.70 3.65
C TYR A 107 -5.47 -2.13 4.17
N LYS A 108 -6.68 -2.71 4.12
CA LYS A 108 -6.91 -4.10 4.52
C LYS A 108 -6.09 -5.07 3.69
N GLU A 109 -6.13 -4.95 2.35
CA GLU A 109 -5.36 -5.82 1.45
C GLU A 109 -3.86 -5.73 1.71
N CYS A 110 -3.33 -4.51 1.86
CA CYS A 110 -1.92 -4.31 2.18
C CYS A 110 -1.54 -4.91 3.54
N SER A 111 -2.41 -4.81 4.55
CA SER A 111 -2.18 -5.41 5.86
C SER A 111 -2.16 -6.94 5.78
N ASP A 112 -3.14 -7.54 5.09
CA ASP A 112 -3.23 -8.99 4.89
C ASP A 112 -1.97 -9.52 4.15
N ILE A 113 -1.46 -8.78 3.16
CA ILE A 113 -0.21 -9.13 2.46
C ILE A 113 1.01 -9.03 3.39
N ILE A 114 1.10 -8.00 4.22
CA ILE A 114 2.20 -7.83 5.17
C ILE A 114 2.19 -8.95 6.22
N ASP A 115 1.03 -9.34 6.71
CA ASP A 115 0.88 -10.46 7.64
C ASP A 115 1.35 -11.76 7.00
N MET A 116 0.99 -12.00 5.74
CA MET A 116 1.53 -13.14 4.98
C MET A 116 3.05 -13.08 4.84
N LEU A 117 3.61 -11.91 4.51
CA LEU A 117 5.05 -11.71 4.37
C LEU A 117 5.82 -11.94 5.69
N ASN A 118 5.21 -11.64 6.83
CA ASN A 118 5.81 -11.88 8.14
C ASN A 118 6.09 -13.37 8.41
N HIS A 119 5.36 -14.30 7.76
CA HIS A 119 5.68 -15.74 7.85
C HIS A 119 7.01 -16.12 7.18
N HIS A 120 7.54 -15.28 6.29
CA HIS A 120 8.84 -15.48 5.64
C HIS A 120 9.99 -14.77 6.34
N ALA A 121 9.69 -13.97 7.39
CA ALA A 121 10.73 -13.32 8.18
C ALA A 121 11.45 -14.34 9.08
N VAL A 122 12.76 -14.15 9.27
CA VAL A 122 13.57 -14.98 10.18
C VAL A 122 13.02 -14.90 11.61
N GLU A 123 12.86 -16.05 12.26
CA GLU A 123 12.34 -16.17 13.62
C GLU A 123 13.06 -15.22 14.61
N GLY A 124 12.27 -14.58 15.49
CA GLY A 124 12.78 -13.70 16.54
C GLY A 124 12.99 -12.22 16.15
N LYS A 125 12.76 -11.84 14.89
CA LYS A 125 12.77 -10.43 14.48
C LYS A 125 11.38 -9.78 14.64
N ARG A 126 11.33 -8.45 14.80
CA ARG A 126 10.06 -7.69 14.88
C ARG A 126 9.26 -7.81 13.59
N ASN A 127 7.95 -8.06 13.70
CA ASN A 127 7.04 -8.13 12.56
C ASN A 127 6.88 -6.77 11.87
N LEU A 128 6.81 -6.80 10.55
CA LEU A 128 6.44 -5.67 9.71
C LEU A 128 4.95 -5.33 9.92
N ARG A 129 4.60 -4.05 9.81
CA ARG A 129 3.19 -3.60 9.90
C ARG A 129 2.88 -2.50 8.88
N ALA A 130 1.62 -2.41 8.46
CA ALA A 130 1.15 -1.26 7.70
C ALA A 130 1.08 -0.02 8.63
N PRO A 131 1.53 1.17 8.20
CA PRO A 131 1.34 2.39 8.98
C PRO A 131 -0.14 2.76 9.04
N ASP A 132 -0.57 3.47 10.10
CA ASP A 132 -1.93 3.98 10.21
C ASP A 132 -2.32 4.79 8.96
N PRO A 133 -3.55 4.65 8.41
CA PRO A 133 -3.99 5.37 7.21
C PRO A 133 -3.94 6.90 7.27
N LYS A 134 -3.78 7.49 8.47
CA LYS A 134 -3.63 8.93 8.71
C LYS A 134 -2.17 9.38 8.65
N PHE A 135 -1.22 8.46 8.77
CA PHE A 135 0.21 8.74 8.77
C PHE A 135 0.66 9.36 7.44
N ASN A 136 1.42 10.45 7.52
CA ASN A 136 2.12 11.08 6.39
C ASN A 136 1.23 11.35 5.16
N ARG A 137 -0.01 11.78 5.40
CA ARG A 137 -0.98 12.11 4.35
C ARG A 137 -0.75 13.52 3.81
N ARG A 138 -0.86 13.68 2.50
CA ARG A 138 -0.83 14.97 1.78
C ARG A 138 -2.19 15.35 1.19
N ILE A 139 -3.10 14.38 1.04
CA ILE A 139 -4.43 14.60 0.46
C ILE A 139 -5.51 14.15 1.44
N GLY A 140 -6.60 14.92 1.55
CA GLY A 140 -7.78 14.57 2.35
C GLY A 140 -7.79 15.19 3.76
N ALA A 141 -8.64 14.67 4.63
CA ALA A 141 -8.94 15.16 5.97
C ALA A 141 -7.73 15.10 6.92
N PHE A 142 -6.75 14.24 6.62
CA PHE A 142 -5.52 14.07 7.40
C PHE A 142 -4.30 14.76 6.77
N ALA A 143 -4.49 15.48 5.67
CA ALA A 143 -3.40 16.19 4.99
C ALA A 143 -2.64 17.13 5.94
N GLY A 144 -1.32 16.93 6.04
CA GLY A 144 -0.43 17.77 6.84
C GLY A 144 -0.61 17.66 8.36
N LYS A 145 -1.44 16.74 8.86
CA LYS A 145 -1.62 16.54 10.30
C LYS A 145 -0.51 15.64 10.87
N PRO A 146 -0.01 15.93 12.09
CA PRO A 146 1.14 15.24 12.67
C PRO A 146 0.75 13.89 13.30
N TYR A 147 0.26 12.95 12.50
CA TYR A 147 -0.04 11.60 12.97
C TYR A 147 1.22 10.72 12.94
N SER A 148 1.47 9.95 14.00
CA SER A 148 2.51 8.92 14.05
C SER A 148 2.14 7.71 13.17
N VAL A 149 3.09 6.78 13.00
CA VAL A 149 2.84 5.52 12.27
C VAL A 149 1.81 4.63 12.96
N ASP A 150 1.54 4.88 14.24
CA ASP A 150 0.57 4.16 15.07
C ASP A 150 -0.74 4.97 15.23
N GLY A 151 -0.91 6.08 14.50
CA GLY A 151 -2.14 6.87 14.49
C GLY A 151 -2.30 7.86 15.64
N GLN A 152 -1.26 8.09 16.44
CA GLN A 152 -1.27 9.06 17.54
C GLN A 152 -0.93 10.47 17.05
N VAL A 153 -1.58 11.49 17.59
CA VAL A 153 -1.25 12.88 17.27
C VAL A 153 0.01 13.29 18.03
N LEU A 154 1.02 13.76 17.30
CA LEU A 154 2.29 14.25 17.84
C LEU A 154 2.34 15.78 17.83
N SER A 155 3.19 16.36 18.68
CA SER A 155 3.57 17.77 18.56
C SER A 155 4.39 17.98 17.27
N ALA A 156 4.47 19.21 16.76
CA ALA A 156 5.23 19.50 15.54
C ALA A 156 6.70 19.06 15.65
N ALA A 157 7.38 19.38 16.76
CA ALA A 157 8.76 18.98 17.01
C ALA A 157 8.93 17.45 17.08
N ASN A 158 8.02 16.75 17.78
CA ASN A 158 8.07 15.29 17.88
C ASN A 158 7.76 14.64 16.52
N TYR A 159 6.91 15.26 15.70
CA TYR A 159 6.57 14.75 14.38
C TYR A 159 7.74 14.82 13.41
N GLU A 160 8.49 15.92 13.38
CA GLU A 160 9.70 16.04 12.55
C GLU A 160 10.76 15.00 12.93
N GLN A 161 10.98 14.81 14.22
CA GLN A 161 11.87 13.77 14.73
C GLN A 161 11.36 12.38 14.35
N HIS A 162 10.05 12.14 14.52
CA HIS A 162 9.40 10.88 14.16
C HIS A 162 9.57 10.56 12.67
N LEU A 163 9.35 11.52 11.77
CA LEU A 163 9.54 11.35 10.33
C LEU A 163 10.97 10.92 9.99
N THR A 164 11.97 11.49 10.66
CA THR A 164 13.39 11.13 10.46
C THR A 164 13.67 9.67 10.87
N LEU A 165 12.99 9.17 11.91
CA LEU A 165 13.15 7.81 12.40
C LEU A 165 12.40 6.76 11.55
N VAL A 166 11.24 7.12 11.00
CA VAL A 166 10.33 6.14 10.37
C VAL A 166 10.28 6.19 8.84
N LEU A 167 10.90 7.18 8.21
CA LEU A 167 11.03 7.26 6.75
C LEU A 167 12.48 7.00 6.31
N PRO A 168 12.70 6.52 5.06
CA PRO A 168 14.03 6.25 4.55
C PRO A 168 14.91 7.50 4.53
N GLN A 169 16.09 7.40 5.15
CA GLN A 169 17.10 8.45 5.19
C GLN A 169 18.25 8.14 4.22
N PRO A 170 19.10 9.13 3.86
CA PRO A 170 20.28 8.90 3.02
C PRO A 170 21.20 7.78 3.54
N GLN A 171 21.35 7.66 4.87
CA GLN A 171 22.18 6.60 5.48
C GLN A 171 21.58 5.20 5.27
N ASP A 172 20.25 5.09 5.16
CA ASP A 172 19.60 3.80 4.87
C ASP A 172 19.90 3.35 3.43
N LEU A 173 19.99 4.30 2.48
CA LEU A 173 20.38 4.02 1.10
C LEU A 173 21.83 3.53 1.00
N GLU A 174 22.75 4.13 1.75
CA GLU A 174 24.14 3.68 1.82
C GLU A 174 24.24 2.26 2.36
N ARG A 175 23.54 1.96 3.47
CA ARG A 175 23.45 0.61 4.04
C ARG A 175 22.88 -0.40 3.05
N LEU A 176 21.80 -0.04 2.35
CA LEU A 176 21.23 -0.89 1.30
C LEU A 176 22.23 -1.14 0.18
N SER A 177 22.91 -0.11 -0.30
CA SER A 177 23.89 -0.22 -1.39
C SER A 177 25.07 -1.11 -1.05
N ALA A 178 25.43 -1.22 0.24
CA ALA A 178 26.48 -2.13 0.69
C ALA A 178 25.99 -3.58 0.67
N VAL A 179 24.76 -3.84 1.12
CA VAL A 179 24.16 -5.19 1.15
C VAL A 179 23.85 -5.68 -0.26
N THR A 180 23.36 -4.82 -1.15
CA THR A 180 22.92 -5.23 -2.50
C THR A 180 24.06 -5.53 -3.47
N ARG A 181 25.33 -5.31 -3.07
CA ARG A 181 26.52 -5.73 -3.82
C ARG A 181 26.70 -7.25 -3.83
N ASP A 182 26.26 -7.93 -2.78
CA ASP A 182 26.32 -9.39 -2.67
C ASP A 182 25.06 -10.00 -3.29
N PRO A 183 25.12 -10.79 -4.37
CA PRO A 183 23.94 -11.36 -5.01
C PRO A 183 23.06 -12.23 -4.08
N ASP A 184 23.54 -12.63 -2.90
CA ASP A 184 22.80 -13.40 -1.91
C ASP A 184 21.77 -12.61 -1.09
N TRP A 185 21.64 -11.29 -1.33
CA TRP A 185 20.65 -10.44 -0.64
C TRP A 185 19.19 -10.79 -0.94
N VAL A 186 18.95 -11.58 -2.01
CA VAL A 186 17.63 -12.08 -2.41
C VAL A 186 17.72 -13.56 -2.78
N VAL A 187 16.87 -14.40 -2.19
CA VAL A 187 16.82 -15.84 -2.49
C VAL A 187 16.44 -16.06 -3.97
N GLY A 188 16.94 -17.11 -4.63
CA GLY A 188 16.55 -17.45 -6.00
C GLY A 188 15.06 -17.78 -6.12
N ALA A 189 14.44 -17.52 -7.28
CA ALA A 189 13.01 -17.78 -7.48
C ALA A 189 12.63 -19.27 -7.28
N GLN A 190 13.57 -20.19 -7.58
CA GLN A 190 13.38 -21.64 -7.40
C GLN A 190 13.55 -22.12 -5.95
N GLU A 191 14.32 -21.39 -5.14
CA GLU A 191 14.61 -21.72 -3.74
C GLU A 191 13.55 -21.16 -2.77
N ALA A 192 12.78 -20.18 -3.22
CA ALA A 192 11.69 -19.59 -2.45
C ALA A 192 10.44 -20.49 -2.39
N ALA A 193 10.24 -21.38 -3.37
CA ALA A 193 9.11 -22.30 -3.47
C ALA A 193 9.26 -23.60 -2.66
N ARG A 194 10.43 -23.81 -2.02
CA ARG A 194 10.70 -24.89 -1.07
C ARG A 194 10.61 -24.36 0.36
#